data_AF-A0A0E3U822-F1
#
_entry.id   AF-A0A0E3U822-F1
#
_cell.length_a   1.000
_cell.length_b   1.000
_cell.length_c   1.000
_cell.angle_alpha   90.00
_cell.angle_beta   90.00
_cell.angle_gamma   90.00
#
_symmetry.space_group_name_H-M   'P 1'
#
loop_
_entity.id
_entity.type
_entity.pdbx_description
1 polymer ?
#
loop_
_entity_poly.entity_id
_entity_poly.type
_entity_poly.pdbx_seq_one_letter_code
_entity_poly.pdbx_strand_id
1 'polypeptide(L)' 'MRHRTKRTRNCVSRATFLGLAFKLIESAEDSWRRIRAPEKIATMLDGMTFKDGEPVTDSTPAQQPLAA' A
#
# COMPACT_ATOMS: atom_id res chain seq x y z
N MET A 1 -13.44 19.99 21.92
CA MET A 1 -12.70 20.16 20.65
C MET A 1 -13.68 20.09 19.49
N ARG A 2 -13.67 21.04 18.55
CA ARG A 2 -14.55 21.02 17.38
C ARG A 2 -13.69 20.77 16.15
N HIS A 3 -13.75 19.57 15.58
CA HIS A 3 -13.04 19.27 14.33
C HIS A 3 -13.76 19.98 13.18
N ARG A 4 -13.23 21.15 12.80
CA ARG A 4 -13.72 21.88 11.63
C ARG A 4 -13.06 21.30 10.38
N THR A 5 -13.86 20.73 9.49
CA THR A 5 -13.41 20.45 8.12
C THR A 5 -13.50 21.76 7.32
N LYS A 6 -12.41 22.15 6.68
CA LYS A 6 -12.40 23.32 5.79
C LYS A 6 -13.17 22.95 4.52
N ARG A 7 -14.36 23.53 4.34
CA ARG A 7 -15.17 23.31 3.14
C ARG A 7 -14.51 24.00 1.94
N THR A 8 -14.24 23.25 0.88
CA THR A 8 -13.74 23.83 -0.38
C THR A 8 -14.90 24.48 -1.14
N ARG A 9 -14.72 25.74 -1.54
CA ARG A 9 -15.63 26.48 -2.43
C ARG A 9 -15.00 26.52 -3.82
N ASN A 10 -15.84 26.45 -4.86
CA ASN A 10 -15.46 26.66 -6.27
C ASN A 10 -14.56 25.59 -6.94
N CYS A 11 -14.57 24.32 -6.48
CA CYS A 11 -13.89 23.19 -7.16
C CYS A 11 -14.61 22.74 -8.46
N VAL A 12 -14.99 23.68 -9.32
CA VAL A 12 -15.84 23.42 -10.50
C VAL A 12 -15.01 23.41 -11.80
N SER A 13 -13.76 23.90 -11.77
CA SER A 13 -12.87 23.88 -12.93
C SER A 13 -11.85 22.75 -12.84
N ARG A 14 -11.41 22.23 -13.99
CA ARG A 14 -10.40 21.16 -14.09
C ARG A 14 -9.11 21.47 -13.33
N ALA A 15 -8.64 22.72 -13.40
CA ALA A 15 -7.42 23.15 -12.70
C ALA A 15 -7.59 23.06 -11.17
N THR A 16 -8.73 23.52 -10.63
CA THR A 16 -9.00 23.46 -9.19
C THR A 16 -9.20 22.04 -8.68
N PHE A 17 -9.77 21.14 -9.51
CA PHE A 17 -9.88 19.73 -9.18
C PHE A 17 -8.52 19.05 -9.07
N LEU A 18 -7.61 19.30 -10.03
CA LEU A 18 -6.25 18.74 -9.98
C LEU A 18 -5.49 19.22 -8.74
N GLY A 19 -5.62 20.52 -8.40
CA GLY A 19 -5.05 21.05 -7.15
C GLY A 19 -5.61 20.38 -5.89
N LEU A 20 -6.92 20.06 -5.87
CA LEU A 20 -7.54 19.33 -4.76
C LEU A 20 -7.03 17.88 -4.68
N ALA A 21 -6.97 17.17 -5.81
CA ALA A 21 -6.46 15.81 -5.87
C ALA A 21 -5.01 15.72 -5.40
N PHE A 22 -4.17 16.68 -5.80
CA PHE A 22 -2.80 16.79 -5.32
C PHE A 22 -2.72 16.95 -3.81
N LYS A 23 -3.49 17.89 -3.23
CA LYS A 23 -3.52 18.10 -1.78
C LYS A 23 -4.05 16.90 -1.00
N LEU A 24 -4.99 16.14 -1.57
CA LEU A 24 -5.47 14.89 -0.98
C LEU A 24 -4.37 13.82 -0.93
N ILE A 25 -3.59 13.68 -2.00
CA ILE A 25 -2.46 12.74 -2.05
C ILE A 25 -1.37 13.16 -1.06
N GLU A 26 -1.01 14.44 -1.02
CA GLU A 26 -0.02 14.98 -0.07
C GLU A 26 -0.44 14.76 1.40
N SER A 27 -1.72 14.97 1.73
CA SER A 27 -2.22 14.69 3.09
C SER A 27 -2.24 13.20 3.42
N ALA A 28 -2.39 12.33 2.41
CA ALA A 28 -2.34 10.89 2.59
C ALA A 28 -0.90 10.39 2.81
N GLU A 29 0.09 11.03 2.18
CA GLU A 29 1.52 10.69 2.28
C GLU A 29 2.00 10.59 3.73
N ASP A 30 1.56 11.51 4.60
CA ASP A 30 1.90 11.52 6.03
C ASP A 30 1.50 10.23 6.77
N SER A 31 0.50 9.50 6.24
CA SER A 31 -0.03 8.28 6.84
C SER A 31 0.54 7.00 6.23
N TRP A 32 1.32 7.10 5.15
CA TRP A 32 1.79 5.92 4.43
C TRP A 32 2.88 5.19 5.22
N ARG A 33 2.70 3.86 5.32
CA ARG A 33 3.74 3.00 5.90
C ARG A 33 4.81 2.75 4.84
N ARG A 34 6.05 3.16 5.14
CA ARG A 34 7.21 2.88 4.28
C ARG A 34 7.36 1.37 4.05
N ILE A 35 7.62 0.98 2.81
CA ILE A 35 7.91 -0.40 2.46
C ILE A 35 9.30 -0.76 2.99
N ARG A 36 9.38 -1.84 3.79
CA ARG A 36 10.61 -2.26 4.48
C ARG A 36 11.62 -2.97 3.56
N ALA A 37 11.14 -3.61 2.50
CA ALA A 37 11.93 -4.43 1.59
C ALA A 37 11.57 -4.07 0.13
N PRO A 38 12.02 -2.91 -0.38
CA PRO A 38 11.69 -2.45 -1.73
C PRO A 38 12.19 -3.40 -2.82
N GLU A 39 13.30 -4.09 -2.60
CA GLU A 39 13.88 -5.09 -3.51
C GLU A 39 12.94 -6.27 -3.77
N LYS A 40 12.11 -6.67 -2.80
CA LYS A 40 11.13 -7.76 -2.94
C LYS A 40 9.91 -7.36 -3.78
N ILE A 41 9.67 -6.06 -3.97
CA ILE A 41 8.50 -5.57 -4.73
C ILE A 41 8.59 -6.00 -6.19
N ALA A 42 9.78 -5.93 -6.80
CA ALA A 42 9.97 -6.34 -8.18
C ALA A 42 9.55 -7.80 -8.37
N THR A 43 10.02 -8.69 -7.50
CA THR A 43 9.67 -10.11 -7.53
C THR A 43 8.18 -10.36 -7.30
N MET A 44 7.54 -9.55 -6.46
CA MET A 44 6.09 -9.63 -6.24
C MET A 44 5.30 -9.18 -7.48
N LEU A 45 5.77 -8.15 -8.19
CA LEU A 45 5.19 -7.68 -9.46
C LEU A 45 5.39 -8.69 -10.59
N ASP A 46 6.49 -9.45 -10.56
CA ASP A 46 6.77 -10.56 -11.49
C ASP A 46 5.88 -11.79 -11.25
N GLY A 47 4.99 -11.74 -10.24
CA GLY A 47 3.99 -12.77 -9.97
C GLY A 47 4.38 -13.79 -8.91
N MET A 48 5.50 -13.59 -8.20
CA MET A 48 5.87 -14.46 -7.07
C MET A 48 4.94 -14.22 -5.88
N THR A 49 4.34 -15.30 -5.37
CA THR A 49 3.48 -15.25 -4.19
C THR A 49 4.31 -15.20 -2.92
N PHE A 50 4.01 -14.26 -2.03
CA PHE A 50 4.61 -14.19 -0.70
C PHE A 50 3.58 -14.62 0.36
N LYS A 51 4.00 -15.44 1.31
CA LYS A 51 3.22 -15.77 2.51
C LYS A 51 4.02 -15.31 3.73
N ASP A 52 3.41 -14.46 4.56
CA ASP A 52 4.03 -13.87 5.75
C ASP A 52 5.38 -13.15 5.51
N GLY A 53 5.62 -12.69 4.28
CA GLY A 53 6.84 -11.96 3.88
C GLY A 53 7.96 -12.84 3.30
N GLU A 54 7.76 -14.15 3.22
CA GLU A 54 8.65 -15.10 2.57
C GLU A 54 8.06 -15.56 1.21
N PRO A 55 8.90 -15.70 0.17
CA PRO A 55 8.44 -16.18 -1.12
C PRO A 55 8.03 -17.65 -1.02
N VAL A 56 6.81 -17.96 -1.41
CA VAL A 56 6.33 -19.34 -1.51
C VAL A 56 6.96 -19.94 -2.75
N THR A 57 8.01 -20.72 -2.55
CA THR A 57 8.51 -21.64 -3.58
C THR A 57 7.73 -22.94 -3.40
N ASP A 58 7.02 -23.42 -4.42
CA ASP A 58 6.25 -24.68 -4.39
C ASP A 58 7.10 -25.94 -4.09
N SER A 59 8.40 -25.78 -3.79
CA SER A 59 9.30 -26.80 -3.29
C SER A 59 9.13 -27.03 -1.78
N THR A 60 7.96 -27.44 -1.33
CA THR A 60 7.82 -28.11 -0.02
C THR A 60 7.83 -29.62 -0.23
N PRO A 61 8.86 -30.39 0.17
CA PRO A 61 8.60 -31.76 0.56
C PRO A 61 7.75 -31.70 1.83
N ALA A 62 6.56 -32.31 1.74
CA ALA A 62 5.53 -32.36 2.76
C ALA A 62 6.09 -32.29 4.19
N GLN A 63 5.55 -31.36 4.99
CA GLN A 63 5.69 -31.42 6.44
C GLN A 63 5.23 -32.81 6.90
N GLN A 64 6.19 -33.68 7.21
CA GLN A 64 5.89 -34.99 7.79
C GLN A 64 5.30 -34.73 9.18
N PRO A 65 4.08 -35.21 9.48
CA PRO A 65 3.61 -35.18 10.85
C PRO A 65 4.57 -36.00 11.69
N LEU A 66 5.13 -35.35 12.73
CA LEU A 66 6.05 -35.94 13.69
C LEU A 66 5.41 -37.22 14.26
N ALA A 67 6.02 -38.37 13.98
CA ALA A 67 5.63 -39.65 14.53
C ALA A 67 6.13 -39.82 15.98
N ALA A 68 5.31 -40.54 16.75
CA ALA A 68 5.42 -40.97 18.16
C ALA A 68 4.96 -39.97 19.23
#